data_AF-A0A524QN15-F1
#
_entry.id   AF-A0A524QN15-F1
#
_cell.length_a   1.000
_cell.length_b   1.000
_cell.length_c   1.000
_cell.angle_alpha   90.00
_cell.angle_beta   90.00
_cell.angle_gamma   90.00
#
_symmetry.space_group_name_H-M   'P 1'
#
loop_
_entity.id
_entity.type
_entity.pdbx_description
1 polymer ?
#
loop_
_entity_poly.entity_id
_entity_poly.type
_entity_poly.pdbx_seq_one_letter_code
_entity_poly.pdbx_strand_id
1 'polypeptide(L)'
;MADMNRIEVLDLYRKLRTQWASRNGEYDLARQRYNGIHWDAATNPEPVNRYSLTMNYLKPFVDKSIQSLVGRVPAVQVMPAGTDIVARRHAEQLEGVLYGTWQASEAPKVLFNTAWNSFVLRRGLIYVWWDPKKKLVRFKSCTPDHFYPEYDGEEIWRAVYVSRRNTARLKSEFPDSASLIKPDSEMDFGATLTDDRGRVAADDQTTIIDVFTADGSFTRVMGDAVRNQSLKYPFHGIPFVEFPCYPQGGFAEPLNMIDQLVELNQYLDQLVSQKADIIARYANPTILDHASGQSLEDIRRAVAAQGAVIPIRRDGQITLLNWQGTVPAIDQQITLVLDVLFDLAGKPRSAFGQTLTNQSGIMTNLSLNPTLQSNEAHESVWGAALSQLNEYILMLWEEFMSGDEISFRGRYQKASGATQLYDVVLRGQDISGWYKNRIKWPSAVRTDDPVYVQNLLQQLQAQPFPALSLYTYLEDMGREDVEAEIDRIGLQLQDPRFHPDRMEASVNALTKLQGSAVSGVSEGPGAPPPVPGADQAQAASLAAAGTPPSPLG
;
A
#
# COMPACT_ATOMS: atom_id res chain seq x y z
N MET A 1 12.38 -2.66 -34.86
CA MET A 1 13.87 -2.69 -34.84
C MET A 1 14.36 -3.95 -35.55
N ALA A 2 15.64 -4.07 -35.96
CA ALA A 2 16.18 -5.32 -36.50
C ALA A 2 16.36 -6.38 -35.39
N ASP A 3 16.19 -7.66 -35.73
CA ASP A 3 16.42 -8.81 -34.85
C ASP A 3 17.81 -8.70 -34.18
N MET A 4 17.84 -8.64 -32.85
CA MET A 4 19.10 -8.56 -32.11
C MET A 4 19.77 -9.94 -32.07
N ASN A 5 21.08 -9.96 -32.26
CA ASN A 5 21.89 -11.15 -32.04
C ASN A 5 22.35 -11.26 -30.57
N ARG A 6 22.91 -12.41 -30.19
CA ARG A 6 23.36 -12.67 -28.81
C ARG A 6 24.35 -11.63 -28.29
N ILE A 7 25.30 -11.21 -29.13
CA ILE A 7 26.38 -10.30 -28.75
C ILE A 7 25.79 -8.93 -28.45
N GLU A 8 24.89 -8.44 -29.31
CA GLU A 8 24.19 -7.17 -29.14
C GLU A 8 23.36 -7.12 -27.85
N VAL A 9 22.64 -8.21 -27.53
CA VAL A 9 21.87 -8.30 -26.27
C VAL A 9 22.79 -8.28 -25.05
N LEU A 10 23.90 -9.03 -25.09
CA LEU A 10 24.85 -9.08 -23.98
C LEU A 10 25.58 -7.74 -23.78
N ASP A 11 25.95 -7.06 -24.86
CA ASP A 11 26.60 -5.75 -24.78
C ASP A 11 25.62 -4.67 -24.29
N LEU A 12 24.35 -4.71 -24.72
CA LEU A 12 23.30 -3.86 -24.18
C LEU A 12 23.10 -4.11 -22.68
N TYR A 13 22.99 -5.37 -22.27
CA TYR A 13 22.84 -5.75 -20.86
C TYR A 13 24.04 -5.25 -20.03
N ARG A 14 25.27 -5.47 -20.48
CA ARG A 14 26.47 -4.98 -19.78
C ARG A 14 26.47 -3.47 -19.64
N LYS A 15 26.16 -2.73 -20.73
CA LYS A 15 26.07 -1.27 -20.72
C LYS A 15 25.07 -0.80 -19.67
N LEU A 16 23.84 -1.32 -19.72
CA LEU A 16 22.78 -0.89 -18.79
C LEU A 16 23.07 -1.32 -17.35
N ARG A 17 23.64 -2.51 -17.14
CA ARG A 17 24.07 -2.97 -15.82
C ARG A 17 25.11 -2.04 -15.21
N THR A 18 26.10 -1.60 -15.99
CA THR A 18 27.09 -0.61 -15.52
C THR A 18 26.45 0.73 -15.21
N GLN A 19 25.53 1.21 -16.07
CA GLN A 19 24.80 2.46 -15.84
C GLN A 19 23.99 2.43 -14.55
N TRP A 20 23.34 1.31 -14.25
CA TRP A 20 22.48 1.13 -13.07
C TRP A 20 23.18 0.47 -11.87
N ALA A 21 24.51 0.36 -11.89
CA ALA A 21 25.27 -0.32 -10.84
C ALA A 21 25.12 0.36 -9.46
N SER A 22 25.17 1.70 -9.43
CA SER A 22 24.97 2.47 -8.20
C SER A 22 23.57 2.26 -7.62
N ARG A 23 22.53 2.27 -8.45
CA ARG A 23 21.14 1.97 -8.04
C ARG A 23 21.03 0.60 -7.39
N ASN A 24 21.61 -0.43 -8.01
CA ASN A 24 21.55 -1.79 -7.46
C ASN A 24 22.33 -1.90 -6.14
N GLY A 25 23.44 -1.18 -5.98
CA GLY A 25 24.15 -1.07 -4.69
C GLY A 25 23.28 -0.47 -3.59
N GLU A 26 22.53 0.59 -3.89
CA GLU A 26 21.56 1.19 -2.96
C GLU A 26 20.43 0.23 -2.59
N TYR A 27 19.95 -0.58 -3.54
CA TYR A 27 18.94 -1.61 -3.27
C TYR A 27 19.43 -2.68 -2.29
N ASP A 28 20.67 -3.12 -2.41
CA ASP A 28 21.23 -4.09 -1.47
C ASP A 28 21.44 -3.50 -0.08
N LEU A 29 21.89 -2.25 0.01
CA LEU A 29 21.97 -1.53 1.28
C LEU A 29 20.58 -1.37 1.92
N ALA A 30 19.57 -1.00 1.14
CA ALA A 30 18.19 -0.87 1.62
C ALA A 30 17.65 -2.20 2.18
N ARG A 31 17.96 -3.34 1.55
CA ARG A 31 17.60 -4.68 2.06
C ARG A 31 18.29 -4.99 3.38
N GLN A 32 19.59 -4.70 3.47
CA GLN A 32 20.36 -4.91 4.70
C GLN A 32 19.79 -4.10 5.86
N ARG A 33 19.51 -2.82 5.61
CA ARG A 33 18.85 -1.90 6.56
C ARG A 33 17.48 -2.43 6.99
N TYR A 34 16.62 -2.81 6.05
CA TYR A 34 15.32 -3.40 6.38
C TYR A 34 15.45 -4.68 7.24
N ASN A 35 16.48 -5.50 6.99
CA ASN A 35 16.75 -6.73 7.75
C ASN A 35 17.44 -6.50 9.10
N GLY A 36 17.73 -5.26 9.49
CA GLY A 36 18.40 -4.94 10.76
C GLY A 36 19.91 -5.15 10.75
N ILE A 37 20.52 -5.23 9.57
CA ILE A 37 21.97 -5.28 9.39
C ILE A 37 22.45 -3.83 9.30
N HIS A 38 22.61 -3.19 10.47
CA HIS A 38 22.98 -1.77 10.57
C HIS A 38 24.45 -1.56 10.91
N TRP A 39 25.13 -2.62 11.35
CA TRP A 39 26.53 -2.61 11.74
C TRP A 39 27.35 -3.26 10.63
N ASP A 40 28.33 -2.53 10.13
CA ASP A 40 29.41 -3.02 9.26
C ASP A 40 30.76 -2.90 9.99
N ALA A 41 31.85 -3.35 9.36
CA ALA A 41 33.19 -3.25 9.97
C ALA A 41 33.65 -1.81 10.24
N ALA A 42 33.03 -0.79 9.62
CA ALA A 42 33.38 0.62 9.79
C ALA A 42 32.54 1.31 10.89
N THR A 43 31.32 0.82 11.14
CA THR A 43 30.36 1.34 12.13
C THR A 43 30.30 0.50 13.40
N ASN A 44 30.80 -0.75 13.34
CA ASN A 44 31.00 -1.57 14.52
C ASN A 44 32.06 -0.90 15.41
N PRO A 45 31.72 -0.55 16.66
CA PRO A 45 32.68 0.09 17.51
C PRO A 45 33.76 -0.91 17.93
N GLU A 46 34.93 -0.84 17.29
CA GLU A 46 36.15 -1.27 17.96
C GLU A 46 36.30 -0.45 19.26
N PRO A 47 36.49 -1.10 20.44
CA PRO A 47 36.96 -2.47 20.66
C PRO A 47 35.87 -3.51 20.98
N VAL A 48 36.24 -4.79 20.82
CA VAL A 48 35.50 -6.07 21.04
C VAL A 48 34.57 -6.16 22.27
N ASN A 49 34.66 -5.22 23.21
CA ASN A 49 33.89 -5.19 24.46
C ASN A 49 32.73 -4.18 24.48
N ARG A 50 32.27 -3.68 23.32
CA ARG A 50 31.05 -2.85 23.25
C ARG A 50 29.86 -3.65 22.78
N TYR A 51 28.69 -3.37 23.34
CA TYR A 51 27.45 -3.92 22.80
C TYR A 51 27.16 -3.33 21.40
N SER A 52 26.57 -4.14 20.52
CA SER A 52 26.06 -3.71 19.20
C SER A 52 24.59 -4.06 19.14
N LEU A 53 23.76 -3.25 19.81
CA LEU A 53 22.31 -3.46 19.89
C LEU A 53 21.63 -2.79 18.70
N THR A 54 20.78 -3.53 18.00
CA THR A 54 19.99 -3.01 16.87
C THR A 54 18.52 -2.86 17.28
N MET A 55 18.01 -1.63 17.24
CA MET A 55 16.61 -1.26 17.30
C MET A 55 16.11 -1.00 15.88
N ASN A 56 15.68 -2.06 15.17
CA ASN A 56 15.22 -1.94 13.79
C ASN A 56 13.79 -1.37 13.72
N TYR A 57 13.63 -0.05 13.79
CA TYR A 57 12.36 0.65 13.56
C TYR A 57 12.03 0.82 12.07
N LEU A 58 13.02 0.69 11.19
CA LEU A 58 12.81 0.76 9.74
C LEU A 58 11.82 -0.31 9.25
N LYS A 59 12.00 -1.55 9.70
CA LYS A 59 11.10 -2.67 9.34
C LYS A 59 9.63 -2.41 9.71
N PRO A 60 9.27 -2.11 10.97
CA PRO A 60 7.87 -1.88 11.33
C PRO A 60 7.26 -0.66 10.62
N PHE A 61 8.02 0.39 10.30
CA PHE A 61 7.52 1.51 9.49
C PHE A 61 7.12 1.08 8.08
N VAL A 62 7.99 0.31 7.41
CA VAL A 62 7.73 -0.23 6.08
C VAL A 62 6.56 -1.21 6.11
N ASP A 63 6.58 -2.19 7.03
CA ASP A 63 5.54 -3.21 7.13
C ASP A 63 4.16 -2.60 7.39
N LYS A 64 4.09 -1.57 8.23
CA LYS A 64 2.84 -0.86 8.51
C LYS A 64 2.34 -0.08 7.30
N SER A 65 3.23 0.53 6.52
CA SER A 65 2.86 1.25 5.29
C SER A 65 2.35 0.30 4.21
N ILE A 66 3.02 -0.84 4.04
CA ILE A 66 2.55 -1.91 3.15
C ILE A 66 1.18 -2.42 3.61
N GLN A 67 1.02 -2.72 4.91
CA GLN A 67 -0.25 -3.18 5.45
C GLN A 67 -1.36 -2.13 5.28
N SER A 68 -1.04 -0.85 5.39
CA SER A 68 -2.03 0.21 5.22
C SER A 68 -2.46 0.38 3.77
N LEU A 69 -1.53 0.22 2.81
CA LEU A 69 -1.81 0.42 1.39
C LEU A 69 -2.47 -0.83 0.75
N VAL A 70 -1.89 -2.01 0.97
CA VAL A 70 -2.27 -3.26 0.28
C VAL A 70 -2.70 -4.37 1.24
N GLY A 71 -2.86 -4.08 2.54
CA GLY A 71 -3.40 -5.07 3.50
C GLY A 71 -4.84 -5.47 3.19
N ARG A 72 -5.57 -4.62 2.48
CA ARG A 72 -6.84 -4.95 1.82
C ARG A 72 -6.66 -4.67 0.33
N VAL A 73 -7.05 -5.64 -0.51
CA VAL A 73 -6.97 -5.47 -1.96
C VAL A 73 -7.97 -4.38 -2.37
N PRO A 74 -7.53 -3.35 -3.12
CA PRO A 74 -8.45 -2.30 -3.55
C PRO A 74 -9.51 -2.85 -4.50
N ALA A 75 -10.65 -2.16 -4.59
CA ALA A 75 -11.66 -2.45 -5.58
C ALA A 75 -11.30 -1.76 -6.91
N VAL A 76 -11.70 -2.40 -8.00
CA VAL A 76 -11.66 -1.84 -9.35
C VAL A 76 -13.07 -1.39 -9.72
N GLN A 77 -13.18 -0.20 -10.29
CA GLN A 77 -14.40 0.33 -10.87
C GLN A 77 -14.15 0.71 -12.33
N VAL A 78 -14.93 0.15 -13.26
CA VAL A 78 -14.90 0.54 -14.67
C VAL A 78 -15.97 1.62 -14.86
N MET A 79 -15.59 2.75 -15.46
CA MET A 79 -16.54 3.83 -15.69
C MET A 79 -17.44 3.44 -16.86
N PRO A 80 -18.77 3.57 -16.79
CA PRO A 80 -19.63 3.26 -17.93
C PRO A 80 -19.42 4.28 -19.06
N ALA A 81 -19.44 3.80 -20.31
CA ALA A 81 -19.29 4.66 -21.50
C ALA A 81 -20.48 5.61 -21.73
N GLY A 82 -21.62 5.36 -21.07
CA GLY A 82 -22.86 6.11 -21.17
C GLY A 82 -23.67 6.05 -19.87
N THR A 83 -24.83 6.72 -19.86
CA THR A 83 -25.73 6.76 -18.69
C THR A 83 -26.78 5.66 -18.70
N ASP A 84 -26.88 4.90 -19.78
CA ASP A 84 -27.85 3.84 -19.99
C ASP A 84 -27.50 2.55 -19.23
N ILE A 85 -28.52 1.71 -19.02
CA ILE A 85 -28.39 0.44 -18.29
C ILE A 85 -27.45 -0.52 -19.02
N VAL A 86 -27.41 -0.48 -20.36
CA VAL A 86 -26.54 -1.36 -21.16
C VAL A 86 -25.07 -0.99 -20.95
N ALA A 87 -24.73 0.30 -20.98
CA ALA A 87 -23.38 0.77 -20.68
C ALA A 87 -22.93 0.43 -19.24
N ARG A 88 -23.84 0.48 -18.26
CA ARG A 88 -23.52 0.05 -16.87
C ARG A 88 -23.24 -1.44 -16.79
N ARG A 89 -24.10 -2.26 -17.39
CA ARG A 89 -23.92 -3.71 -17.42
C ARG A 89 -22.64 -4.11 -18.14
N HIS A 90 -22.28 -3.39 -19.20
CA HIS A 90 -21.01 -3.58 -19.91
C HIS A 90 -19.81 -3.27 -19.00
N ALA A 91 -19.84 -2.15 -18.27
CA ALA A 91 -18.80 -1.83 -17.30
C ALA A 91 -18.66 -2.91 -16.20
N GLU A 92 -19.77 -3.42 -15.66
CA GLU A 92 -19.77 -4.53 -14.69
C GLU A 92 -19.15 -5.81 -15.26
N GLN A 93 -19.39 -6.11 -16.54
CA GLN A 93 -18.75 -7.25 -17.20
C GLN A 93 -17.24 -7.07 -17.31
N LEU A 94 -16.77 -5.86 -17.67
CA LEU A 94 -15.34 -5.54 -17.72
C LEU A 94 -14.70 -5.60 -16.33
N GLU A 95 -15.38 -5.15 -15.28
CA GLU A 95 -14.93 -5.33 -13.89
C GLU A 95 -14.76 -6.81 -13.56
N GLY A 96 -15.72 -7.67 -13.95
CA GLY A 96 -15.63 -9.10 -13.75
C GLY A 96 -14.42 -9.74 -14.44
N VAL A 97 -14.05 -9.29 -15.64
CA VAL A 97 -12.83 -9.71 -16.36
C VAL A 97 -11.56 -9.30 -15.58
N LEU A 98 -11.52 -8.08 -15.06
CA LEU A 98 -10.39 -7.58 -14.26
C LEU A 98 -10.24 -8.38 -12.96
N TYR A 99 -11.33 -8.58 -12.20
CA TYR A 99 -11.31 -9.39 -10.99
C TYR A 99 -10.93 -10.86 -11.27
N GLY A 100 -11.42 -11.43 -12.38
CA GLY A 100 -11.02 -12.77 -12.82
C GLY A 100 -9.53 -12.87 -13.11
N THR A 101 -8.96 -11.87 -13.78
CA THR A 101 -7.52 -11.79 -14.08
C THR A 101 -6.68 -11.60 -12.81
N TRP A 102 -7.14 -10.74 -11.89
CA TRP A 102 -6.50 -10.51 -10.59
C TRP A 102 -6.46 -11.79 -9.76
N GLN A 103 -7.55 -12.56 -9.74
CA GLN A 103 -7.59 -13.84 -9.05
C GLN A 103 -6.63 -14.86 -9.67
N ALA A 104 -6.63 -14.99 -11.00
CA ALA A 104 -5.75 -15.92 -11.72
C ALA A 104 -4.24 -15.58 -11.60
N SER A 105 -3.93 -14.33 -11.26
CA SER A 105 -2.58 -13.83 -11.06
C SER A 105 -2.15 -13.76 -9.59
N GLU A 106 -2.98 -14.22 -8.64
CA GLU A 106 -2.73 -14.07 -7.20
C GLU A 106 -2.46 -12.61 -6.79
N ALA A 107 -3.29 -11.67 -7.28
CA ALA A 107 -3.13 -10.23 -7.08
C ALA A 107 -2.76 -9.82 -5.65
N PRO A 108 -3.40 -10.31 -4.56
CA PRO A 108 -3.02 -9.91 -3.20
C PRO A 108 -1.52 -10.09 -2.90
N LYS A 109 -0.94 -11.22 -3.32
CA LYS A 109 0.48 -11.55 -3.12
C LYS A 109 1.37 -10.72 -4.05
N VAL A 110 0.95 -10.53 -5.30
CA VAL A 110 1.70 -9.73 -6.27
C VAL A 110 1.76 -8.27 -5.84
N LEU A 111 0.64 -7.69 -5.41
CA LEU A 111 0.56 -6.32 -4.92
C LEU A 111 1.37 -6.15 -3.63
N PHE A 112 1.30 -7.10 -2.70
CA PHE A 112 2.13 -7.09 -1.49
C PHE A 112 3.63 -7.07 -1.80
N ASN A 113 4.10 -7.96 -2.67
CA ASN A 113 5.51 -8.00 -3.06
C ASN A 113 5.94 -6.73 -3.81
N THR A 114 5.06 -6.21 -4.67
CA THR A 114 5.31 -4.96 -5.41
C THR A 114 5.37 -3.78 -4.45
N ALA A 115 4.54 -3.76 -3.40
CA ALA A 115 4.55 -2.72 -2.38
C ALA A 115 5.83 -2.78 -1.58
N TRP A 116 6.25 -3.98 -1.16
CA TRP A 116 7.53 -4.16 -0.50
C TRP A 116 8.70 -3.68 -1.36
N ASN A 117 8.74 -4.04 -2.65
CA ASN A 117 9.76 -3.56 -3.58
C ASN A 117 9.71 -2.02 -3.70
N SER A 118 8.53 -1.42 -3.77
CA SER A 118 8.37 0.03 -3.83
C SER A 118 8.90 0.73 -2.57
N PHE A 119 8.42 0.36 -1.38
CA PHE A 119 8.77 1.02 -0.13
C PHE A 119 10.23 0.82 0.29
N VAL A 120 10.86 -0.30 -0.07
CA VAL A 120 12.27 -0.62 0.28
C VAL A 120 13.22 -0.26 -0.86
N LEU A 121 12.91 -0.68 -2.10
CA LEU A 121 13.78 -0.57 -3.28
C LEU A 121 13.35 0.57 -4.21
N ARG A 122 12.66 1.59 -3.68
CA ARG A 122 12.23 2.81 -4.38
C ARG A 122 11.09 2.61 -5.40
N ARG A 123 11.05 1.47 -6.11
CA ARG A 123 10.00 1.15 -7.10
C ARG A 123 9.59 -0.32 -7.04
N GLY A 124 8.30 -0.57 -7.24
CA GLY A 124 7.76 -1.89 -7.56
C GLY A 124 7.59 -2.03 -9.06
N LEU A 125 7.67 -3.27 -9.56
CA LEU A 125 7.42 -3.56 -10.97
C LEU A 125 6.42 -4.69 -11.10
N ILE A 126 5.47 -4.54 -12.01
CA ILE A 126 4.59 -5.62 -12.42
C ILE A 126 4.79 -5.88 -13.91
N TYR A 127 5.17 -7.11 -14.23
CA TYR A 127 5.23 -7.61 -15.61
C TYR A 127 3.88 -8.24 -15.97
N VAL A 128 3.26 -7.80 -17.06
CA VAL A 128 1.99 -8.31 -17.58
C VAL A 128 2.20 -9.02 -18.92
N TRP A 129 1.61 -10.19 -19.12
CA TRP A 129 1.77 -10.94 -20.37
C TRP A 129 0.55 -11.81 -20.67
N TRP A 130 0.43 -12.18 -21.94
CA TRP A 130 -0.50 -13.20 -22.41
C TRP A 130 0.09 -14.60 -22.24
N ASP A 131 -0.58 -15.50 -21.51
CA ASP A 131 -0.23 -16.92 -21.42
C ASP A 131 -0.97 -17.71 -22.51
N PRO A 132 -0.31 -18.08 -23.63
CA PRO A 132 -0.97 -18.76 -24.74
C PRO A 132 -1.41 -20.18 -24.38
N LYS A 133 -0.81 -20.83 -23.37
CA LYS A 133 -1.20 -22.18 -22.95
C LYS A 133 -2.50 -22.17 -22.16
N LYS A 134 -2.67 -21.15 -21.31
CA LYS A 134 -3.85 -20.98 -20.46
C LYS A 134 -4.93 -20.11 -21.11
N LYS A 135 -4.62 -19.45 -22.23
CA LYS A 135 -5.44 -18.43 -22.88
C LYS A 135 -5.92 -17.37 -21.87
N LEU A 136 -4.97 -16.81 -21.15
CA LEU A 136 -5.21 -15.98 -19.97
C LEU A 136 -4.16 -14.88 -19.89
N VAL A 137 -4.59 -13.65 -19.62
CA VAL A 137 -3.67 -12.59 -19.19
C VAL A 137 -3.19 -12.88 -17.77
N ARG A 138 -1.89 -12.79 -17.53
CA ARG A 138 -1.30 -12.92 -16.20
C ARG A 138 -0.38 -11.77 -15.92
N PHE A 139 -0.19 -11.49 -14.64
CA PHE A 139 0.84 -10.57 -14.20
C PHE A 139 1.57 -11.09 -12.97
N LYS A 140 2.81 -10.62 -12.77
CA LYS A 140 3.64 -11.00 -11.63
C LYS A 140 4.47 -9.81 -11.14
N SER A 141 4.81 -9.84 -9.87
CA SER A 141 5.76 -8.87 -9.29
C SER A 141 7.17 -9.22 -9.76
N CYS A 142 7.89 -8.20 -10.20
CA CYS A 142 9.30 -8.26 -10.58
C CYS A 142 10.11 -7.41 -9.60
N THR A 143 11.33 -7.84 -9.31
CA THR A 143 12.24 -7.05 -8.48
C THR A 143 13.00 -6.05 -9.37
N PRO A 144 13.15 -4.79 -8.92
CA PRO A 144 13.70 -3.72 -9.76
C PRO A 144 15.21 -3.80 -10.00
N ASP A 145 15.94 -4.57 -9.19
CA ASP A 145 17.37 -4.86 -9.38
C ASP A 145 17.68 -5.59 -10.69
N HIS A 146 16.71 -6.33 -11.24
CA HIS A 146 16.87 -7.07 -12.49
C HIS A 146 16.21 -6.41 -13.69
N PHE A 147 15.68 -5.22 -13.50
CA PHE A 147 15.06 -4.44 -14.54
C PHE A 147 15.91 -3.22 -14.86
N TYR A 148 16.31 -3.12 -16.11
CA TYR A 148 17.21 -2.09 -16.61
C TYR A 148 16.50 -1.32 -17.72
N PRO A 149 15.74 -0.27 -17.37
CA PRO A 149 15.05 0.56 -18.33
C PRO A 149 16.04 1.50 -19.04
N GLU A 150 15.71 1.82 -20.28
CA GLU A 150 16.28 2.91 -21.05
C GLU A 150 15.14 3.88 -21.39
N TYR A 151 15.27 5.10 -20.88
CA TYR A 151 14.26 6.14 -21.02
C TYR A 151 14.48 6.97 -22.28
N ASP A 152 13.41 7.36 -22.94
CA ASP A 152 13.35 8.41 -23.96
C ASP A 152 12.38 9.47 -23.45
N GLY A 153 12.92 10.56 -22.90
CA GLY A 153 12.15 11.49 -22.08
C GLY A 153 11.63 10.82 -20.81
N GLU A 154 10.31 10.79 -20.62
CA GLU A 154 9.64 10.19 -19.47
C GLU A 154 9.19 8.73 -19.71
N GLU A 155 9.24 8.26 -20.97
CA GLU A 155 8.75 6.94 -21.34
C GLU A 155 9.89 5.91 -21.45
N ILE A 156 9.60 4.66 -21.08
CA ILE A 156 10.56 3.56 -21.27
C ILE A 156 10.39 3.02 -22.69
N TRP A 157 11.30 3.41 -23.58
CA TRP A 157 11.26 2.93 -24.96
C TRP A 157 11.87 1.53 -25.11
N ARG A 158 12.78 1.14 -24.22
CA ARG A 158 13.42 -0.18 -24.17
C ARG A 158 13.76 -0.59 -22.75
N ALA A 159 13.65 -1.87 -22.44
CA ALA A 159 14.09 -2.41 -21.16
C ALA A 159 14.76 -3.77 -21.31
N VAL A 160 15.75 -4.02 -20.46
CA VAL A 160 16.33 -5.35 -20.28
C VAL A 160 15.86 -5.89 -18.93
N TYR A 161 15.20 -7.04 -18.96
CA TYR A 161 14.80 -7.78 -17.78
C TYR A 161 15.60 -9.07 -17.67
N VAL A 162 16.16 -9.32 -16.50
CA VAL A 162 16.97 -10.52 -16.25
C VAL A 162 16.27 -11.42 -15.25
N SER A 163 16.27 -12.73 -15.50
CA SER A 163 15.68 -13.70 -14.58
C SER A 163 16.47 -15.01 -14.58
N ARG A 164 16.37 -15.77 -13.49
CA ARG A 164 16.93 -17.13 -13.41
C ARG A 164 15.82 -18.16 -13.33
N ARG A 165 15.90 -19.18 -14.18
CA ARG A 165 14.94 -20.28 -14.21
C ARG A 165 15.67 -21.61 -14.25
N ASN A 166 14.99 -22.66 -13.78
CA ASN A 166 15.54 -24.00 -13.81
C ASN A 166 15.85 -24.43 -15.26
N THR A 167 17.06 -24.94 -15.47
CA THR A 167 17.57 -25.32 -16.80
C THR A 167 16.75 -26.47 -17.40
N ALA A 168 16.44 -27.50 -16.62
CA ALA A 168 15.64 -28.63 -17.10
C ALA A 168 14.23 -28.21 -17.52
N ARG A 169 13.59 -27.32 -16.74
CA ARG A 169 12.29 -26.73 -17.07
C ARG A 169 12.36 -25.91 -18.37
N LEU A 170 13.39 -25.09 -18.54
CA LEU A 170 13.57 -24.31 -19.78
C LEU A 170 13.77 -25.21 -21.00
N LYS A 171 14.56 -26.28 -20.88
CA LYS A 171 14.74 -27.27 -21.96
C LYS A 171 13.41 -27.94 -22.33
N SER A 172 12.55 -28.22 -21.35
CA SER A 172 11.22 -28.75 -21.60
C SER A 172 10.27 -27.72 -22.22
N GLU A 173 10.38 -26.44 -21.86
CA GLU A 173 9.58 -25.36 -22.45
C GLU A 173 10.02 -25.03 -23.88
N PHE A 174 11.32 -25.21 -24.20
CA PHE A 174 11.94 -24.90 -25.48
C PHE A 174 12.77 -26.09 -26.02
N PRO A 175 12.11 -27.17 -26.48
CA PRO A 175 12.79 -28.38 -26.94
C PRO A 175 13.75 -28.12 -28.10
N ASP A 176 13.39 -27.22 -29.03
CA ASP A 176 14.20 -26.88 -30.21
C ASP A 176 15.54 -26.21 -29.88
N SER A 177 15.65 -25.59 -28.70
CA SER A 177 16.85 -24.90 -28.23
C SER A 177 17.51 -25.62 -27.06
N ALA A 178 17.04 -26.82 -26.69
CA ALA A 178 17.46 -27.49 -25.46
C ALA A 178 18.96 -27.82 -25.41
N SER A 179 19.62 -28.02 -26.55
CA SER A 179 21.07 -28.24 -26.65
C SER A 179 21.92 -26.99 -26.41
N LEU A 180 21.33 -25.80 -26.65
CA LEU A 180 21.98 -24.50 -26.51
C LEU A 180 21.76 -23.87 -25.13
N ILE A 181 20.76 -24.35 -24.39
CA ILE A 181 20.46 -23.93 -23.01
C ILE A 181 21.40 -24.69 -22.07
N LYS A 182 22.32 -23.97 -21.42
CA LYS A 182 23.29 -24.51 -20.48
C LYS A 182 23.17 -23.78 -19.15
N PRO A 183 23.34 -24.48 -18.01
CA PRO A 183 23.38 -23.80 -16.73
C PRO A 183 24.58 -22.86 -16.68
N ASP A 184 24.42 -21.73 -15.99
CA ASP A 184 25.48 -20.77 -15.77
C ASP A 184 25.64 -20.46 -14.28
N SER A 185 26.86 -20.08 -13.90
CA SER A 185 27.23 -19.81 -12.51
C SER A 185 27.37 -18.32 -12.24
N GLU A 186 26.64 -17.45 -12.93
CA GLU A 186 26.75 -16.00 -12.71
C GLU A 186 26.43 -15.70 -11.23
N MET A 187 27.47 -15.35 -10.46
CA MET A 187 27.49 -15.36 -8.99
C MET A 187 26.77 -14.18 -8.34
N ASP A 188 26.57 -13.08 -9.08
CA ASP A 188 26.01 -11.83 -8.54
C ASP A 188 24.48 -11.86 -8.36
N PHE A 189 23.85 -12.95 -8.76
CA PHE A 189 22.41 -13.12 -8.62
C PHE A 189 22.09 -13.77 -7.27
N GLY A 190 21.86 -12.92 -6.26
CA GLY A 190 21.48 -13.34 -4.91
C GLY A 190 20.20 -14.20 -4.85
N ALA A 191 19.93 -14.80 -3.69
CA ALA A 191 18.81 -15.71 -3.40
C ALA A 191 17.38 -15.13 -3.61
N THR A 192 17.29 -13.92 -4.13
CA THR A 192 16.05 -13.18 -4.44
C THR A 192 15.36 -13.63 -5.73
N LEU A 193 16.03 -14.45 -6.56
CA LEU A 193 15.74 -14.57 -8.00
C LEU A 193 15.03 -15.81 -8.51
N THR A 194 14.75 -16.80 -7.66
CA THR A 194 14.14 -18.00 -8.20
C THR A 194 12.64 -17.76 -8.42
N ASP A 195 12.23 -17.49 -9.67
CA ASP A 195 10.84 -17.70 -10.10
C ASP A 195 10.36 -19.11 -9.67
N ASP A 196 11.31 -20.05 -9.57
CA ASP A 196 11.19 -21.39 -9.01
C ASP A 196 11.71 -21.49 -7.54
N ARG A 197 11.29 -20.58 -6.65
CA ARG A 197 11.66 -20.62 -5.22
C ARG A 197 11.21 -21.94 -4.59
N GLY A 198 12.17 -22.85 -4.34
CA GLY A 198 12.03 -23.90 -3.34
C GLY A 198 12.53 -25.31 -3.67
N ARG A 199 13.15 -25.61 -4.83
CA ARG A 199 13.42 -27.03 -5.16
C ARG A 199 14.76 -27.43 -5.77
N VAL A 200 15.69 -26.54 -6.09
CA VAL A 200 16.87 -26.95 -6.87
C VAL A 200 18.14 -26.24 -6.41
N ALA A 201 19.25 -26.97 -6.42
CA ALA A 201 20.58 -26.45 -6.16
C ALA A 201 20.95 -25.34 -7.17
N ALA A 202 21.79 -24.40 -6.74
CA ALA A 202 22.14 -23.20 -7.50
C ALA A 202 22.88 -23.48 -8.83
N ASP A 203 23.34 -24.73 -9.02
CA ASP A 203 24.10 -25.23 -10.16
C ASP A 203 23.25 -25.65 -11.38
N ASP A 204 21.92 -25.76 -11.25
CA ASP A 204 21.01 -26.13 -12.35
C ASP A 204 20.14 -24.95 -12.85
N GLN A 205 20.67 -23.73 -12.81
CA GLN A 205 19.96 -22.53 -13.25
C GLN A 205 20.59 -21.91 -14.50
N THR A 206 19.75 -21.42 -15.40
CA THR A 206 20.17 -20.65 -16.58
C THR A 206 19.69 -19.21 -16.44
N THR A 207 20.57 -18.26 -16.73
CA THR A 207 20.23 -16.84 -16.79
C THR A 207 19.54 -16.52 -18.11
N ILE A 208 18.40 -15.84 -18.00
CA ILE A 208 17.57 -15.40 -19.12
C ILE A 208 17.64 -13.89 -19.19
N ILE A 209 18.01 -13.37 -20.35
CA ILE A 209 18.03 -11.94 -20.63
C ILE A 209 16.96 -11.65 -21.67
N ASP A 210 15.95 -10.91 -21.24
CA ASP A 210 14.81 -10.50 -22.05
C ASP A 210 14.94 -9.01 -22.39
N VAL A 211 14.95 -8.70 -23.68
CA VAL A 211 14.93 -7.33 -24.18
C VAL A 211 13.54 -7.04 -24.72
N PHE A 212 12.90 -6.02 -24.16
CA PHE A 212 11.60 -5.51 -24.56
C PHE A 212 11.76 -4.14 -25.17
N THR A 213 11.08 -3.87 -26.27
CA THR A 213 11.02 -2.54 -26.89
C THR A 213 9.58 -2.08 -27.01
N ALA A 214 9.38 -0.76 -27.01
CA ALA A 214 8.05 -0.14 -27.10
C ALA A 214 7.33 -0.42 -28.42
N ASP A 215 8.04 -0.85 -29.47
CA ASP A 215 7.46 -1.31 -30.74
C ASP A 215 6.93 -2.76 -30.69
N GLY A 216 6.98 -3.41 -29.52
CA GLY A 216 6.52 -4.78 -29.31
C GLY A 216 7.51 -5.85 -29.77
N SER A 217 8.73 -5.48 -30.16
CA SER A 217 9.81 -6.44 -30.41
C SER A 217 10.30 -7.05 -29.09
N PHE A 218 10.62 -8.34 -29.13
CA PHE A 218 11.06 -9.09 -27.98
C PHE A 218 12.19 -10.04 -28.37
N THR A 219 13.32 -9.90 -27.67
CA THR A 219 14.46 -10.80 -27.84
C THR A 219 14.77 -11.48 -26.52
N ARG A 220 14.81 -12.81 -26.52
CA ARG A 220 15.20 -13.61 -25.36
C ARG A 220 16.52 -14.33 -25.62
N VAL A 221 17.46 -14.20 -24.71
CA VAL A 221 18.71 -14.97 -24.68
C VAL A 221 18.69 -15.95 -23.51
N MET A 222 18.98 -17.23 -23.77
CA MET A 222 19.05 -18.31 -22.79
C MET A 222 20.30 -19.16 -23.05
N GLY A 223 21.38 -18.92 -22.32
CA GLY A 223 22.67 -19.55 -22.61
C GLY A 223 23.21 -19.14 -23.99
N ASP A 224 23.32 -20.09 -24.92
CA ASP A 224 23.74 -19.85 -26.31
C ASP A 224 22.53 -19.65 -27.26
N ALA A 225 21.30 -19.89 -26.80
CA ALA A 225 20.10 -19.73 -27.61
C ALA A 225 19.65 -18.26 -27.66
N VAL A 226 19.22 -17.82 -28.85
CA VAL A 226 18.56 -16.52 -29.07
C VAL A 226 17.22 -16.75 -29.74
N ARG A 227 16.20 -16.05 -29.26
CA ARG A 227 14.86 -16.08 -29.85
C ARG A 227 14.31 -14.68 -30.01
N ASN A 228 14.10 -14.29 -31.25
CA ASN A 228 13.44 -13.04 -31.63
C ASN A 228 11.96 -13.31 -31.93
N GLN A 229 11.08 -12.51 -31.37
CA GLN A 229 9.64 -12.57 -31.58
C GLN A 229 9.05 -11.16 -31.55
N SER A 230 7.92 -10.97 -32.22
CA SER A 230 7.06 -9.81 -31.97
C SER A 230 5.94 -10.25 -31.05
N LEU A 231 5.81 -9.61 -29.90
CA LEU A 231 4.76 -9.93 -28.92
C LEU A 231 3.38 -9.44 -29.39
N LYS A 232 3.33 -8.56 -30.40
CA LYS A 232 2.09 -7.96 -30.93
C LYS A 232 1.20 -7.38 -29.84
N TYR A 233 1.80 -6.78 -28.81
CA TYR A 233 1.02 -6.16 -27.75
C TYR A 233 0.31 -4.91 -28.27
N PRO A 234 -0.98 -4.73 -27.93
CA PRO A 234 -1.80 -3.64 -28.46
C PRO A 234 -1.51 -2.27 -27.84
N PHE A 235 -0.78 -2.22 -26.72
CA PHE A 235 -0.37 -0.97 -26.08
C PHE A 235 0.94 -0.43 -26.65
N HIS A 236 1.05 0.90 -26.67
CA HIS A 236 2.31 1.59 -26.95
C HIS A 236 3.17 1.59 -25.69
N GLY A 237 4.28 0.84 -25.70
CA GLY A 237 5.19 0.75 -24.56
C GLY A 237 5.61 -0.68 -24.24
N ILE A 238 6.33 -0.83 -23.14
CA ILE A 238 6.80 -2.12 -22.64
C ILE A 238 5.77 -2.77 -21.71
N PRO A 239 5.76 -4.11 -21.58
CA PRO A 239 4.81 -4.85 -20.73
C PRO A 239 5.10 -4.77 -19.22
N PHE A 240 5.61 -3.64 -18.75
CA PHE A 240 5.94 -3.39 -17.35
C PHE A 240 5.24 -2.14 -16.86
N VAL A 241 4.66 -2.22 -15.67
CA VAL A 241 4.08 -1.06 -14.98
C VAL A 241 4.94 -0.77 -13.74
N GLU A 242 5.39 0.48 -13.62
CA GLU A 242 6.21 0.93 -12.50
C GLU A 242 5.32 1.47 -11.36
N PHE A 243 5.65 1.08 -10.13
CA PHE A 243 4.99 1.50 -8.90
C PHE A 243 5.99 2.27 -8.03
N PRO A 244 6.25 3.55 -8.30
CA PRO A 244 7.19 4.35 -7.52
C PRO A 244 6.69 4.54 -6.08
N CYS A 245 7.60 4.64 -5.11
CA CYS A 245 7.26 4.95 -3.72
C CYS A 245 7.02 6.46 -3.56
N TYR A 246 8.07 7.27 -3.72
CA TYR A 246 7.93 8.73 -3.78
C TYR A 246 8.50 9.27 -5.09
N PRO A 247 7.66 9.56 -6.10
CA PRO A 247 8.13 10.15 -7.36
C PRO A 247 8.73 11.54 -7.09
N GLN A 248 9.84 11.85 -7.76
CA GLN A 248 10.52 13.14 -7.64
C GLN A 248 10.52 13.88 -8.97
N GLY A 249 10.14 15.16 -8.95
CA GLY A 249 10.20 16.01 -10.14
C GLY A 249 11.64 16.14 -10.64
N GLY A 250 11.88 15.76 -11.90
CA GLY A 250 13.18 15.92 -12.56
C GLY A 250 14.21 14.82 -12.28
N PHE A 251 13.89 13.81 -11.46
CA PHE A 251 14.76 12.66 -11.22
C PHE A 251 14.12 11.36 -11.72
N ALA A 252 14.89 10.54 -12.43
CA ALA A 252 14.43 9.25 -12.95
C ALA A 252 14.26 8.18 -11.85
N GLU A 253 14.91 8.36 -10.69
CA GLU A 253 14.82 7.45 -9.55
C GLU A 253 13.95 8.05 -8.43
N PRO A 254 12.87 7.36 -8.00
CA PRO A 254 12.07 7.77 -6.85
C PRO A 254 12.84 7.59 -5.54
N LEU A 255 12.37 8.20 -4.45
CA LEU A 255 12.86 7.87 -3.11
C LEU A 255 12.15 6.64 -2.55
N ASN A 256 12.84 5.91 -1.67
CA ASN A 256 12.21 4.90 -0.83
C ASN A 256 11.73 5.55 0.48
N MET A 257 11.10 4.76 1.34
CA MET A 257 10.61 5.26 2.64
C MET A 257 11.72 5.38 3.70
N ILE A 258 12.77 4.56 3.59
CA ILE A 258 13.74 4.40 4.67
C ILE A 258 14.94 5.35 4.57
N ASP A 259 15.24 5.92 3.40
CA ASP A 259 16.49 6.66 3.16
C ASP A 259 16.68 7.82 4.14
N GLN A 260 15.61 8.55 4.49
CA GLN A 260 15.67 9.64 5.48
C GLN A 260 15.71 9.16 6.94
N LEU A 261 15.32 7.91 7.20
CA LEU A 261 15.21 7.34 8.54
C LEU A 261 16.46 6.56 8.96
N VAL A 262 17.29 6.14 8.00
CA VAL A 262 18.44 5.26 8.23
C VAL A 262 19.43 5.87 9.21
N GLU A 263 19.88 7.10 8.98
CA GLU A 263 20.90 7.74 9.81
C GLU A 263 20.40 7.94 11.25
N LEU A 264 19.12 8.30 11.40
CA LEU A 264 18.47 8.43 12.70
C LEU A 264 18.35 7.08 13.42
N ASN A 265 17.99 6.01 12.71
CA ASN A 265 17.93 4.67 13.30
C ASN A 265 19.32 4.16 13.70
N GLN A 266 20.35 4.40 12.88
CA GLN A 266 21.73 4.05 13.22
C GLN A 266 22.21 4.82 14.46
N TYR A 267 21.86 6.11 14.57
CA TYR A 267 22.17 6.89 15.76
C TYR A 267 21.43 6.37 17.00
N LEU A 268 20.17 5.94 16.86
CA LEU A 268 19.43 5.27 17.94
C LEU A 268 20.13 3.98 18.38
N ASP A 269 20.59 3.15 17.45
CA ASP A 269 21.32 1.93 17.73
C ASP A 269 22.61 2.20 18.51
N GLN A 270 23.33 3.28 18.16
CA GLN A 270 24.50 3.76 18.90
C GLN A 270 24.14 4.19 20.32
N LEU A 271 23.09 4.98 20.52
CA LEU A 271 22.67 5.43 21.85
C LEU A 271 22.26 4.28 22.76
N VAL A 272 21.52 3.31 22.23
CA VAL A 272 21.08 2.13 22.99
C VAL A 272 22.26 1.23 23.34
N SER A 273 23.21 1.07 22.43
CA SER A 273 24.46 0.35 22.66
C SER A 273 25.31 1.04 23.74
N GLN A 274 25.47 2.36 23.67
CA GLN A 274 26.17 3.15 24.69
C GLN A 274 25.48 3.05 26.06
N LYS A 275 24.15 3.07 26.10
CA LYS A 275 23.39 2.87 27.33
C LYS A 275 23.67 1.49 27.95
N ALA A 276 23.70 0.44 27.13
CA ALA A 276 24.05 -0.91 27.59
C ALA A 276 25.48 -0.98 28.14
N ASP A 277 26.44 -0.33 27.47
CA ASP A 277 27.83 -0.23 27.96
C ASP A 277 27.92 0.47 29.31
N ILE A 278 27.17 1.57 29.51
CA ILE A 278 27.12 2.30 30.78
C ILE A 278 26.56 1.42 31.88
N ILE A 279 25.44 0.73 31.62
CA ILE A 279 24.82 -0.18 32.60
C ILE A 279 25.79 -1.31 32.96
N ALA A 280 26.46 -1.91 31.98
CA ALA A 280 27.42 -3.00 32.23
C ALA A 280 28.64 -2.54 33.03
N ARG A 281 29.17 -1.33 32.76
CA ARG A 281 30.27 -0.74 33.53
C ARG A 281 29.84 -0.33 34.93
N TYR A 282 28.60 0.12 35.10
CA TYR A 282 28.04 0.43 36.42
C TYR A 282 27.81 -0.84 37.26
N ALA A 283 27.34 -1.91 36.64
CA ALA A 283 27.17 -3.21 37.29
C ALA A 283 28.51 -3.88 37.65
N ASN A 284 29.57 -3.62 36.86
CA ASN A 284 30.92 -4.14 37.08
C ASN A 284 31.94 -2.98 37.19
N PRO A 285 31.93 -2.22 38.30
CA PRO A 285 32.80 -1.06 38.45
C PRO A 285 34.27 -1.46 38.45
N THR A 286 35.12 -0.61 37.88
CA THR A 286 36.57 -0.85 37.91
C THR A 286 37.09 -0.65 39.32
N ILE A 287 37.89 -1.60 39.81
CA ILE A 287 38.48 -1.53 41.14
C ILE A 287 39.88 -0.93 41.06
N LEU A 288 40.11 0.10 41.87
CA LEU A 288 41.41 0.70 42.08
C LEU A 288 42.02 0.14 43.36
N ASP A 289 43.15 -0.53 43.22
CA ASP A 289 43.94 -1.05 44.34
C ASP A 289 45.10 -0.11 44.65
N HIS A 290 45.03 0.56 45.80
CA HIS A 290 46.11 1.34 46.38
C HIS A 290 46.86 0.48 47.39
N ALA A 291 47.82 -0.33 46.91
CA ALA A 291 48.77 -1.07 47.74
C ALA A 291 48.17 -2.17 48.66
N SER A 292 47.10 -2.87 48.25
CA SER A 292 46.58 -4.05 48.99
C SER A 292 47.61 -5.19 49.07
N GLY A 293 48.55 -5.27 48.12
CA GLY A 293 49.58 -6.30 48.06
C GLY A 293 49.06 -7.69 47.70
N GLN A 294 47.83 -7.78 47.16
CA GLN A 294 47.23 -8.97 46.56
C GLN A 294 47.66 -9.10 45.09
N SER A 295 47.61 -10.31 44.52
CA SER A 295 47.82 -10.49 43.08
C SER A 295 46.58 -10.01 42.29
N LEU A 296 46.78 -9.52 41.06
CA LEU A 296 45.68 -9.10 40.18
C LEU A 296 44.65 -10.24 39.94
N GLU A 297 45.12 -11.49 39.91
CA GLU A 297 44.27 -12.66 39.69
C GLU A 297 43.40 -12.98 40.90
N ASP A 298 43.91 -12.81 42.12
CA ASP A 298 43.16 -13.05 43.35
C ASP A 298 42.07 -11.99 43.55
N ILE A 299 42.38 -10.72 43.23
CA ILE A 299 41.37 -9.64 43.22
C ILE A 299 40.28 -9.94 42.19
N ARG A 300 40.65 -10.32 40.96
CA ARG A 300 39.66 -10.68 39.92
C ARG A 300 38.79 -11.86 40.33
N ARG A 301 39.37 -12.90 40.95
CA ARG A 301 38.64 -14.08 41.44
C ARG A 301 37.68 -13.72 42.57
N ALA A 302 38.10 -12.85 43.49
CA ALA A 302 37.24 -12.37 44.57
C ALA A 302 36.08 -11.53 44.03
N VAL A 303 36.32 -10.62 43.09
CA VAL A 303 35.26 -9.78 42.49
C VAL A 303 34.24 -10.61 41.71
N ALA A 304 34.67 -11.71 41.08
CA ALA A 304 33.78 -12.61 40.36
C ALA A 304 32.96 -13.54 41.29
N ALA A 305 33.38 -13.74 42.54
CA ALA A 305 32.72 -14.61 43.50
C ALA A 305 31.72 -13.82 44.37
N GLN A 306 30.45 -14.23 44.35
CA GLN A 306 29.41 -13.61 45.17
C GLN A 306 29.76 -13.73 46.66
N GLY A 307 29.90 -12.60 47.35
CA GLY A 307 30.19 -12.55 48.79
C GLY A 307 31.67 -12.71 49.18
N ALA A 308 32.61 -12.62 48.23
CA ALA A 308 34.03 -12.69 48.55
C ALA A 308 34.52 -11.46 49.33
N VAL A 309 35.48 -11.69 50.23
CA VAL A 309 36.17 -10.63 50.98
C VAL A 309 37.56 -10.45 50.39
N ILE A 310 37.93 -9.23 50.02
CA ILE A 310 39.28 -8.89 49.54
C ILE A 310 40.13 -8.50 50.74
N PRO A 311 41.21 -9.24 51.09
CA PRO A 311 42.06 -8.89 52.22
C PRO A 311 42.93 -7.66 51.88
N ILE A 312 42.91 -6.64 52.73
CA ILE A 312 43.65 -5.38 52.55
C ILE A 312 44.76 -5.29 53.60
N ARG A 313 45.97 -4.82 53.20
CA ARG A 313 47.07 -4.50 54.13
C ARG A 313 46.73 -3.29 55.00
N ARG A 314 47.47 -3.08 56.11
CA ARG A 314 47.22 -1.98 57.06
C ARG A 314 47.28 -0.57 56.44
N ASP A 315 48.02 -0.41 55.35
CA ASP A 315 48.20 0.81 54.56
C ASP A 315 47.49 0.75 53.19
N GLY A 316 46.86 -0.37 52.87
CA GLY A 316 46.19 -0.56 51.58
C GLY A 316 44.79 0.05 51.57
N GLN A 317 44.35 0.52 50.41
CA GLN A 317 42.98 0.99 50.20
C GLN A 317 42.44 0.46 48.87
N ILE A 318 41.23 -0.10 48.90
CA ILE A 318 40.52 -0.48 47.69
C ILE A 318 39.36 0.51 47.51
N THR A 319 39.32 1.16 46.35
CA THR A 319 38.21 2.04 45.98
C THR A 319 37.59 1.60 44.66
N LEU A 320 36.28 1.78 44.54
CA LEU A 320 35.62 1.64 43.26
C LEU A 320 35.79 2.94 42.48
N LEU A 321 36.20 2.83 41.22
CA LEU A 321 36.20 3.97 40.31
C LEU A 321 34.75 4.38 40.08
N ASN A 322 34.36 5.49 40.70
CA ASN A 322 33.04 6.09 40.52
C ASN A 322 33.14 7.32 39.62
N TRP A 323 32.24 7.45 38.66
CA TRP A 323 32.11 8.63 37.84
C TRP A 323 31.46 9.75 38.66
N GLN A 324 32.14 10.88 38.83
CA GLN A 324 31.64 12.01 39.64
C GLN A 324 30.91 13.09 38.81
N GLY A 325 30.82 12.93 37.49
CA GLY A 325 30.09 13.86 36.62
C GLY A 325 28.59 13.55 36.56
N THR A 326 27.81 14.48 36.01
CA THR A 326 26.40 14.23 35.68
C THR A 326 26.32 13.12 34.62
N VAL A 327 25.42 12.16 34.81
CA VAL A 327 25.15 11.13 33.80
C VAL A 327 24.58 11.82 32.56
N PRO A 328 25.13 11.61 31.35
CA PRO A 328 24.56 12.16 30.14
C PRO A 328 23.09 11.74 30.00
N ALA A 329 22.22 12.65 29.57
CA ALA A 329 20.78 12.42 29.47
C ALA A 329 20.41 11.54 28.26
N ILE A 330 21.01 10.35 28.16
CA ILE A 330 20.85 9.42 27.02
C ILE A 330 19.38 9.03 26.84
N ASP A 331 18.62 8.87 27.94
CA ASP A 331 17.20 8.56 27.86
C ASP A 331 16.36 9.68 27.22
N GLN A 332 16.72 10.94 27.48
CA GLN A 332 16.07 12.09 26.85
C GLN A 332 16.41 12.14 25.35
N GLN A 333 17.67 11.87 25.01
CA GLN A 333 18.11 11.81 23.62
C GLN A 333 17.45 10.67 22.83
N ILE A 334 17.36 9.47 23.41
CA ILE A 334 16.65 8.33 22.82
C ILE A 334 15.18 8.71 22.56
N THR A 335 14.52 9.36 23.52
CA THR A 335 13.13 9.79 23.37
C THR A 335 12.97 10.80 22.23
N LEU A 336 13.84 11.83 22.17
CA LEU A 336 13.85 12.81 21.10
C LEU A 336 14.05 12.16 19.72
N VAL A 337 15.02 11.25 19.59
CA VAL A 337 15.30 10.55 18.32
C VAL A 337 14.11 9.70 17.90
N LEU A 338 13.47 9.00 18.84
CA LEU A 338 12.26 8.23 18.55
C LEU A 338 11.12 9.13 18.07
N ASP A 339 10.90 10.26 18.71
CA ASP A 339 9.83 11.19 18.33
C ASP A 339 10.07 11.75 16.91
N VAL A 340 11.31 12.17 16.61
CA VAL A 340 11.71 12.61 15.26
C VAL A 340 11.54 11.48 14.22
N LEU A 341 11.90 10.25 14.57
CA LEU A 341 11.70 9.08 13.69
C LEU A 341 10.22 8.86 13.37
N PHE A 342 9.34 8.92 14.38
CA PHE A 342 7.90 8.73 14.19
C PHE A 342 7.26 9.86 13.38
N ASP A 343 7.71 11.11 13.57
CA ASP A 343 7.25 12.28 12.83
C ASP A 343 7.67 12.21 11.36
N LEU A 344 8.94 11.94 11.07
CA LEU A 344 9.46 11.82 9.69
C LEU A 344 8.87 10.62 8.95
N ALA A 345 8.64 9.51 9.64
CA ALA A 345 7.97 8.36 9.04
C ALA A 345 6.48 8.63 8.72
N GLY A 346 5.88 9.69 9.27
CA GLY A 346 4.45 9.95 9.18
C GLY A 346 3.61 8.86 9.85
N LYS A 347 4.16 8.22 10.88
CA LYS A 347 3.57 7.05 11.55
C LYS A 347 3.66 7.24 13.07
N PRO A 348 2.84 8.10 13.69
CA PRO A 348 2.93 8.36 15.12
C PRO A 348 2.70 7.08 15.94
N ARG A 349 3.12 7.08 17.20
CA ARG A 349 3.01 5.90 18.09
C ARG A 349 1.58 5.35 18.19
N SER A 350 0.56 6.20 18.04
CA SER A 350 -0.85 5.80 17.99
C SER A 350 -1.16 4.86 16.81
N ALA A 351 -0.47 5.00 15.67
CA ALA A 351 -0.58 4.08 14.52
C ALA A 351 -0.12 2.65 14.86
N PHE A 352 0.71 2.49 15.90
CA PHE A 352 1.16 1.20 16.42
C PHE A 352 0.26 0.64 17.53
N GLY A 353 -0.90 1.27 17.79
CA GLY A 353 -1.83 0.84 18.84
C GLY A 353 -1.42 1.29 20.24
N GLN A 354 -0.40 2.15 20.37
CA GLN A 354 -0.10 2.82 21.64
C GLN A 354 -1.08 3.98 21.80
N THR A 355 -2.24 3.72 22.40
CA THR A 355 -3.13 4.78 22.84
C THR A 355 -2.61 5.35 24.16
N LEU A 356 -2.44 6.66 24.21
CA LEU A 356 -2.37 7.36 25.50
C LEU A 356 -3.71 7.14 26.20
N THR A 357 -3.67 6.64 27.43
CA THR A 357 -4.88 6.42 28.23
C THR A 357 -5.72 7.71 28.28
N ASN A 358 -7.03 7.60 28.03
CA ASN A 358 -8.03 8.69 28.02
C ASN A 358 -8.06 9.65 26.81
N GLN A 359 -7.63 9.25 25.61
CA GLN A 359 -7.90 10.05 24.40
C GLN A 359 -9.30 9.78 23.81
N SER A 360 -10.04 10.86 23.48
CA SER A 360 -11.30 10.77 22.74
C SER A 360 -11.06 10.27 21.31
N GLY A 361 -12.05 9.61 20.69
CA GLY A 361 -11.93 9.14 19.30
C GLY A 361 -11.53 10.24 18.30
N ILE A 362 -11.91 11.49 18.59
CA ILE A 362 -11.51 12.68 17.83
C ILE A 362 -10.00 12.94 17.94
N MET A 363 -9.42 12.83 19.14
CA MET A 363 -7.99 13.02 19.36
C MET A 363 -7.16 11.90 18.71
N THR A 364 -7.68 10.66 18.73
CA THR A 364 -7.08 9.54 18.01
C THR A 364 -7.06 9.80 16.50
N ASN A 365 -8.18 10.25 15.91
CA ASN A 365 -8.25 10.59 14.50
C ASN A 365 -7.31 11.75 14.13
N LEU A 366 -7.26 12.81 14.94
CA LEU A 366 -6.31 13.92 14.75
C LEU A 366 -4.85 13.45 14.79
N SER A 367 -4.52 12.51 15.67
CA SER A 367 -3.17 11.95 15.75
C SER A 367 -2.82 11.10 14.52
N LEU A 368 -3.80 10.47 13.86
CA LEU A 368 -3.58 9.61 12.70
C LEU A 368 -3.59 10.38 11.37
N ASN A 369 -3.99 11.66 11.36
CA ASN A 369 -4.05 12.48 10.14
C ASN A 369 -2.76 12.46 9.30
N PRO A 370 -1.54 12.57 9.87
CA PRO A 370 -0.31 12.48 9.06
C PRO A 370 -0.16 11.12 8.36
N THR A 371 -0.57 10.04 9.03
CA THR A 371 -0.59 8.70 8.42
C THR A 371 -1.60 8.59 7.30
N LEU A 372 -2.81 9.12 7.51
CA LEU A 372 -3.87 9.13 6.49
C LEU A 372 -3.44 9.91 5.25
N GLN A 373 -2.93 11.14 5.41
CA GLN A 373 -2.44 11.96 4.30
C GLN A 373 -1.27 11.31 3.55
N SER A 374 -0.32 10.71 4.28
CA SER A 374 0.77 9.95 3.68
C SER A 374 0.26 8.77 2.86
N ASN A 375 -0.74 8.05 3.36
CA ASN A 375 -1.35 6.94 2.65
C ASN A 375 -2.14 7.41 1.41
N GLU A 376 -2.94 8.48 1.52
CA GLU A 376 -3.69 9.06 0.41
C GLU A 376 -2.77 9.48 -0.74
N ALA A 377 -1.58 10.03 -0.43
CA ALA A 377 -0.57 10.34 -1.44
C ALA A 377 -0.08 9.08 -2.17
N HIS A 378 0.22 8.00 -1.43
CA HIS A 378 0.59 6.71 -2.02
C HIS A 378 -0.56 6.12 -2.85
N GLU A 379 -1.78 6.16 -2.33
CA GLU A 379 -3.00 5.69 -3.00
C GLU A 379 -3.25 6.42 -4.32
N SER A 380 -2.94 7.72 -4.40
CA SER A 380 -3.05 8.49 -5.64
C SER A 380 -2.02 8.03 -6.69
N VAL A 381 -0.76 7.88 -6.28
CA VAL A 381 0.33 7.44 -7.19
C VAL A 381 0.12 5.99 -7.63
N TRP A 382 -0.17 5.10 -6.69
CA TRP A 382 -0.45 3.69 -6.97
C TRP A 382 -1.76 3.48 -7.70
N GLY A 383 -2.77 4.32 -7.46
CA GLY A 383 -4.04 4.28 -8.16
C GLY A 383 -3.85 4.47 -9.66
N ALA A 384 -3.01 5.42 -10.07
CA ALA A 384 -2.67 5.63 -11.48
C ALA A 384 -1.95 4.41 -12.09
N ALA A 385 -0.94 3.86 -11.40
CA ALA A 385 -0.22 2.68 -11.87
C ALA A 385 -1.11 1.42 -11.97
N LEU A 386 -1.99 1.20 -10.98
CA LEU A 386 -2.96 0.11 -11.02
C LEU A 386 -3.99 0.31 -12.15
N SER A 387 -4.43 1.54 -12.40
CA SER A 387 -5.30 1.85 -13.54
C SER A 387 -4.62 1.52 -14.86
N GLN A 388 -3.35 1.89 -15.03
CA GLN A 388 -2.55 1.54 -16.21
C GLN A 388 -2.37 0.02 -16.36
N LEU A 389 -2.13 -0.70 -15.27
CA LEU A 389 -2.08 -2.17 -15.29
C LEU A 389 -3.40 -2.78 -15.79
N ASN A 390 -4.53 -2.28 -15.30
CA ASN A 390 -5.84 -2.73 -15.73
C ASN A 390 -6.11 -2.41 -17.21
N GLU A 391 -5.66 -1.25 -17.70
CA GLU A 391 -5.73 -0.91 -19.12
C GLU A 391 -4.95 -1.93 -19.97
N TYR A 392 -3.71 -2.25 -19.59
CA TYR A 392 -2.91 -3.26 -20.29
C TYR A 392 -3.57 -4.64 -20.26
N ILE A 393 -4.19 -5.01 -19.14
CA ILE A 393 -4.94 -6.27 -19.03
C ILE A 393 -6.09 -6.30 -20.04
N LEU A 394 -6.92 -5.26 -20.09
CA LEU A 394 -8.08 -5.21 -20.99
C LEU A 394 -7.66 -5.19 -22.46
N MET A 395 -6.62 -4.43 -22.82
CA MET A 395 -6.10 -4.39 -24.18
C MET A 395 -5.59 -5.78 -24.61
N LEU A 396 -4.86 -6.49 -23.75
CA LEU A 396 -4.40 -7.86 -24.06
C LEU A 396 -5.56 -8.85 -24.24
N TRP A 397 -6.63 -8.72 -23.43
CA TRP A 397 -7.83 -9.54 -23.61
C TRP A 397 -8.51 -9.26 -24.95
N GLU A 398 -8.60 -8.00 -25.36
CA GLU A 398 -9.23 -7.60 -26.63
C GLU A 398 -8.47 -8.17 -27.83
N GLU A 399 -7.15 -8.04 -27.84
CA GLU A 399 -6.30 -8.49 -28.96
C GLU A 399 -6.24 -10.03 -29.07
N PHE A 400 -5.98 -10.73 -27.97
CA PHE A 400 -5.70 -12.18 -28.05
C PHE A 400 -6.94 -13.08 -27.96
N MET A 401 -8.09 -12.54 -27.55
CA MET A 401 -9.36 -13.28 -27.49
C MET A 401 -10.42 -12.69 -28.42
N SER A 402 -9.99 -12.03 -29.50
CA SER A 402 -10.89 -11.57 -30.54
C SER A 402 -11.59 -12.77 -31.20
N GLY A 403 -12.83 -13.06 -30.80
CA GLY A 403 -13.68 -14.12 -31.37
C GLY A 403 -13.91 -15.35 -30.48
N ASP A 404 -13.10 -15.55 -29.43
CA ASP A 404 -13.31 -16.61 -28.44
C ASP A 404 -14.12 -16.06 -27.25
N GLU A 405 -14.99 -16.88 -26.65
CA GLU A 405 -15.71 -16.53 -25.43
C GLU A 405 -14.82 -16.65 -24.20
N ILE A 406 -14.72 -15.55 -23.45
CA ILE A 406 -14.02 -15.47 -22.19
C ILE A 406 -15.06 -15.77 -21.10
N SER A 407 -14.94 -16.93 -20.46
CA SER A 407 -15.73 -17.27 -19.28
C SER A 407 -14.87 -17.09 -18.03
N PHE A 408 -15.28 -16.16 -17.17
CA PHE A 408 -14.66 -15.93 -15.88
C PHE A 408 -15.62 -16.24 -14.75
N ARG A 409 -15.15 -17.09 -13.83
CA ARG A 409 -15.76 -17.24 -12.51
C ARG A 409 -14.88 -16.56 -11.47
N GLY A 410 -15.07 -15.26 -11.32
CA GLY A 410 -14.32 -14.42 -10.38
C GLY A 410 -14.90 -14.47 -8.97
N ARG A 411 -14.03 -14.35 -7.96
CA ARG A 411 -14.40 -14.09 -6.57
C ARG A 411 -13.72 -12.81 -6.13
N TYR A 412 -14.50 -11.80 -5.77
CA TYR A 412 -13.98 -10.61 -5.09
C TYR A 412 -14.37 -10.66 -3.62
N GLN A 413 -13.39 -10.51 -2.72
CA GLN A 413 -13.69 -10.30 -1.30
C GLN A 413 -13.80 -8.80 -1.03
N LYS A 414 -15.01 -8.34 -0.73
CA LYS A 414 -15.28 -6.96 -0.33
C LYS A 414 -14.58 -6.66 1.00
N ALA A 415 -14.41 -5.38 1.31
CA ALA A 415 -13.87 -4.93 2.60
C ALA A 415 -14.67 -5.41 3.82
N SER A 416 -15.95 -5.79 3.63
CA SER A 416 -16.82 -6.39 4.65
C SER A 416 -16.52 -7.88 4.93
N GLY A 417 -15.67 -8.53 4.12
CA GLY A 417 -15.38 -9.98 4.21
C GLY A 417 -16.28 -10.84 3.31
N ALA A 418 -17.31 -10.27 2.69
CA ALA A 418 -18.21 -10.97 1.79
C ALA A 418 -17.55 -11.31 0.45
N THR A 419 -17.81 -12.50 -0.09
CA THR A 419 -17.31 -12.92 -1.40
C THR A 419 -18.38 -12.70 -2.46
N GLN A 420 -18.19 -11.72 -3.34
CA GLN A 420 -19.01 -11.54 -4.54
C GLN A 420 -18.51 -12.47 -5.64
N LEU A 421 -19.42 -13.26 -6.20
CA LEU A 421 -19.15 -14.13 -7.34
C LEU A 421 -19.53 -13.40 -8.62
N TYR A 422 -18.59 -13.31 -9.55
CA TYR A 422 -18.85 -12.85 -10.90
C TYR A 422 -18.83 -14.07 -11.81
N ASP A 423 -19.89 -14.25 -12.60
CA ASP A 423 -19.91 -15.18 -13.73
C ASP A 423 -20.12 -14.34 -14.98
N VAL A 424 -19.02 -14.09 -15.70
CA VAL A 424 -19.02 -13.23 -16.88
C VAL A 424 -18.64 -14.07 -18.08
N VAL A 425 -19.50 -14.02 -19.11
CA VAL A 425 -19.21 -14.51 -20.45
C VAL A 425 -19.13 -13.28 -21.35
N LEU A 426 -17.94 -12.98 -21.86
CA LEU A 426 -17.67 -11.81 -22.69
C LEU A 426 -16.70 -12.20 -23.81
N ARG A 427 -16.82 -11.66 -25.02
CA ARG A 427 -15.85 -11.87 -26.11
C ARG A 427 -14.83 -10.73 -26.09
N GLY A 428 -13.60 -10.97 -26.53
CA GLY A 428 -12.58 -9.91 -26.58
C GLY A 428 -13.03 -8.64 -27.32
N GLN A 429 -13.81 -8.81 -28.40
CA GLN A 429 -14.37 -7.71 -29.20
C GLN A 429 -15.40 -6.85 -28.43
N ASP A 430 -16.05 -7.43 -27.43
CA ASP A 430 -17.05 -6.71 -26.64
C ASP A 430 -16.39 -5.66 -25.73
N ILE A 431 -15.07 -5.72 -25.50
CA ILE A 431 -14.33 -4.67 -24.76
C ILE A 431 -14.39 -3.34 -25.51
N SER A 432 -14.36 -3.39 -26.85
CA SER A 432 -14.61 -2.24 -27.74
C SER A 432 -13.74 -1.01 -27.42
N GLY A 433 -12.46 -1.21 -27.10
CA GLY A 433 -11.53 -0.11 -26.82
C GLY A 433 -11.79 0.66 -25.52
N TRP A 434 -12.70 0.18 -24.65
CA TRP A 434 -13.04 0.88 -23.41
C TRP A 434 -12.21 0.40 -22.22
N TYR A 435 -11.12 1.12 -21.93
CA TYR A 435 -10.15 0.73 -20.89
C TYR A 435 -10.22 1.58 -19.61
N LYS A 436 -11.07 2.62 -19.59
CA LYS A 436 -11.13 3.58 -18.49
C LYS A 436 -11.61 2.95 -17.20
N ASN A 437 -10.72 2.92 -16.23
CA ASN A 437 -10.99 2.34 -14.92
C ASN A 437 -10.41 3.23 -13.80
N ARG A 438 -11.00 3.12 -12.61
CA ARG A 438 -10.60 3.82 -11.40
C ARG A 438 -10.43 2.80 -10.28
N ILE A 439 -9.41 3.02 -9.47
CA ILE A 439 -9.18 2.25 -8.25
C ILE A 439 -9.95 2.89 -7.09
N LYS A 440 -10.75 2.08 -6.40
CA LYS A 440 -11.45 2.44 -5.16
C LYS A 440 -10.70 1.80 -4.00
N TRP A 441 -9.94 2.63 -3.29
CA TRP A 441 -9.23 2.21 -2.09
C TRP A 441 -10.23 1.95 -0.96
N PRO A 442 -10.00 0.90 -0.14
CA PRO A 442 -10.82 0.68 1.03
C PRO A 442 -10.61 1.85 2.00
N SER A 443 -11.69 2.38 2.58
CA SER A 443 -11.55 3.44 3.58
C SER A 443 -10.60 2.99 4.70
N ALA A 444 -9.57 3.80 4.95
CA ALA A 444 -8.65 3.61 6.05
C ALA A 444 -9.36 3.81 7.40
N VAL A 445 -10.45 4.60 7.41
CA VAL A 445 -11.36 4.71 8.54
C VAL A 445 -12.15 3.41 8.62
N ARG A 446 -12.08 2.76 9.78
CA ARG A 446 -12.84 1.54 9.98
C ARG A 446 -14.34 1.86 9.82
N THR A 447 -15.04 1.08 9.01
CA THR A 447 -16.49 1.18 8.82
C THR A 447 -17.29 0.95 10.11
N ASP A 448 -16.64 0.52 11.19
CA ASP A 448 -17.20 0.40 12.53
C ASP A 448 -17.05 1.68 13.37
N ASP A 449 -16.45 2.77 12.86
CA ASP A 449 -16.35 4.05 13.57
C ASP A 449 -17.75 4.63 13.80
N PRO A 450 -18.21 4.74 15.07
CA PRO A 450 -19.52 5.27 15.40
C PRO A 450 -19.74 6.68 14.85
N VAL A 451 -18.67 7.48 14.75
CA VAL A 451 -18.74 8.86 14.25
C VAL A 451 -18.98 8.87 12.74
N TYR A 452 -18.34 7.97 11.99
CA TYR A 452 -18.55 7.84 10.54
C TYR A 452 -19.98 7.40 10.22
N VAL A 453 -20.46 6.36 10.93
CA VAL A 453 -21.85 5.87 10.78
C VAL A 453 -22.86 6.96 11.15
N GLN A 454 -22.60 7.72 12.22
CA GLN A 454 -23.47 8.81 12.63
C GLN A 454 -23.51 9.95 11.61
N ASN A 455 -22.38 10.29 10.98
CA ASN A 455 -22.33 11.29 9.91
C ASN A 455 -23.09 10.83 8.66
N LEU A 456 -22.89 9.57 8.24
CA LEU A 456 -23.65 8.97 7.13
C LEU A 456 -25.15 8.98 7.41
N LEU A 457 -25.55 8.65 8.65
CA LEU A 457 -26.94 8.68 9.07
C LEU A 457 -27.51 10.11 9.07
N GLN A 458 -26.75 11.11 9.53
CA GLN A 458 -27.17 12.51 9.47
C GLN A 458 -27.36 12.99 8.03
N GLN A 459 -26.49 12.60 7.10
CA GLN A 459 -26.64 12.94 5.68
C GLN A 459 -27.86 12.26 5.04
N LEU A 460 -28.13 11.01 5.41
CA LEU A 460 -29.33 10.28 5.00
C LEU A 460 -30.61 10.92 5.57
N GLN A 461 -30.54 11.48 6.79
CA GLN A 461 -31.67 12.12 7.47
C GLN A 461 -31.85 13.61 7.16
N ALA A 462 -30.93 14.21 6.42
CA ALA A 462 -30.97 15.63 6.09
C ALA A 462 -32.29 16.00 5.38
N GLN A 463 -32.96 17.05 5.89
CA GLN A 463 -34.19 17.60 5.33
C GLN A 463 -33.86 18.95 4.66
N PRO A 464 -34.51 19.32 3.54
CA PRO A 464 -35.70 18.71 2.92
C PRO A 464 -35.41 17.57 1.93
N PHE A 465 -34.15 17.36 1.53
CA PHE A 465 -33.75 16.24 0.68
C PHE A 465 -32.53 15.55 1.29
N PRO A 466 -32.52 14.20 1.35
CA PRO A 466 -31.38 13.46 1.84
C PRO A 466 -30.18 13.74 0.93
N ALA A 467 -29.05 14.12 1.52
CA ALA A 467 -27.82 14.37 0.78
C ALA A 467 -27.20 13.07 0.25
N LEU A 468 -27.58 11.94 0.84
CA LEU A 468 -27.10 10.60 0.52
C LEU A 468 -28.29 9.69 0.22
N SER A 469 -28.21 8.92 -0.87
CA SER A 469 -29.24 7.91 -1.15
C SER A 469 -29.14 6.73 -0.19
N LEU A 470 -30.25 6.03 0.06
CA LEU A 470 -30.23 4.80 0.88
C LEU A 470 -29.30 3.74 0.28
N TYR A 471 -29.21 3.69 -1.05
CA TYR A 471 -28.30 2.80 -1.77
C TYR A 471 -26.84 3.11 -1.40
N THR A 472 -26.43 4.36 -1.58
CA THR A 472 -25.07 4.82 -1.26
C THR A 472 -24.75 4.64 0.23
N TYR A 473 -25.71 4.92 1.10
CA TYR A 473 -25.56 4.70 2.55
C TYR A 473 -25.27 3.23 2.89
N LEU A 474 -26.04 2.29 2.35
CA LEU A 474 -25.87 0.87 2.60
C LEU A 474 -24.60 0.32 1.95
N GLU A 475 -24.22 0.84 0.79
CA GLU A 475 -22.95 0.54 0.12
C GLU A 475 -21.76 0.99 0.99
N ASP A 476 -21.79 2.22 1.51
CA ASP A 476 -20.73 2.80 2.35
C ASP A 476 -20.67 2.17 3.74
N MET A 477 -21.79 1.66 4.25
CA MET A 477 -21.84 0.81 5.45
C MET A 477 -21.33 -0.62 5.20
N GLY A 478 -21.01 -0.97 3.96
CA GLY A 478 -20.45 -2.27 3.59
C GLY A 478 -21.47 -3.41 3.52
N ARG A 479 -22.75 -3.12 3.26
CA ARG A 479 -23.78 -4.15 3.06
C ARG A 479 -23.56 -4.91 1.75
N GLU A 480 -23.81 -6.22 1.80
CA GLU A 480 -23.33 -7.18 0.79
C GLU A 480 -24.10 -7.12 -0.53
N ASP A 481 -25.43 -7.07 -0.42
CA ASP A 481 -26.39 -6.95 -1.50
C ASP A 481 -27.30 -5.75 -1.17
N VAL A 482 -26.90 -4.59 -1.70
CA VAL A 482 -27.59 -3.33 -1.45
C VAL A 482 -29.02 -3.40 -1.97
N GLU A 483 -29.23 -4.07 -3.10
CA GLU A 483 -30.55 -4.20 -3.70
C GLU A 483 -31.45 -5.11 -2.87
N ALA A 484 -31.00 -6.31 -2.49
CA ALA A 484 -31.78 -7.19 -1.63
C ALA A 484 -32.02 -6.58 -0.23
N GLU A 485 -31.08 -5.79 0.28
CA GLU A 485 -31.25 -5.08 1.55
C GLU A 485 -32.24 -3.92 1.43
N ILE A 486 -32.22 -3.16 0.33
CA ILE A 486 -33.23 -2.15 0.02
C ILE A 486 -34.59 -2.81 -0.14
N ASP A 487 -34.67 -3.92 -0.85
CA ASP A 487 -35.91 -4.68 -1.03
C ASP A 487 -36.43 -5.20 0.32
N ARG A 488 -35.54 -5.72 1.17
CA ARG A 488 -35.89 -6.12 2.54
C ARG A 488 -36.40 -4.95 3.37
N ILE A 489 -35.73 -3.80 3.33
CA ILE A 489 -36.15 -2.57 4.02
C ILE A 489 -37.50 -2.09 3.45
N GLY A 490 -37.69 -2.17 2.14
CA GLY A 490 -38.95 -1.85 1.46
C GLY A 490 -40.09 -2.76 1.92
N LEU A 491 -39.84 -4.07 2.00
CA LEU A 491 -40.80 -5.05 2.51
C LEU A 491 -41.11 -4.80 4.01
N GLN A 492 -40.12 -4.47 4.82
CA GLN A 492 -40.31 -4.11 6.24
C GLN A 492 -41.14 -2.82 6.40
N LEU A 493 -40.90 -1.82 5.55
CA LEU A 493 -41.66 -0.56 5.54
C LEU A 493 -43.11 -0.73 5.11
N GLN A 494 -43.41 -1.77 4.33
CA GLN A 494 -44.76 -2.13 3.88
C GLN A 494 -45.49 -3.04 4.87
N ASP A 495 -44.78 -3.78 5.74
CA ASP A 495 -45.40 -4.66 6.72
C ASP A 495 -46.07 -3.86 7.86
N PRO A 496 -47.41 -3.94 8.00
CA PRO A 496 -48.18 -3.23 9.01
C PRO A 496 -47.74 -3.48 10.46
N ARG A 497 -47.07 -4.60 10.73
CA ARG A 497 -46.66 -5.00 12.08
C ARG A 497 -45.51 -4.15 12.62
N PHE A 498 -44.68 -3.58 11.75
CA PHE A 498 -43.51 -2.80 12.14
C PHE A 498 -43.76 -1.28 12.13
N HIS A 499 -44.85 -0.83 11.49
CA HIS A 499 -45.22 0.60 11.42
C HIS A 499 -46.73 0.82 11.67
N PRO A 500 -47.23 0.60 12.91
CA PRO A 500 -48.64 0.77 13.26
C PRO A 500 -49.13 2.21 12.97
N ASP A 501 -48.28 3.20 13.12
CA ASP A 501 -48.61 4.62 12.88
C ASP A 501 -48.98 4.90 11.41
N ARG A 502 -48.42 4.14 10.46
CA ARG A 502 -48.78 4.26 9.04
C ARG A 502 -50.12 3.59 8.74
N MET A 503 -50.48 2.54 9.48
CA MET A 503 -51.84 1.98 9.46
C MET A 503 -52.84 2.95 10.06
N GLU A 504 -52.51 3.62 11.17
CA GLU A 504 -53.38 4.67 11.71
C GLU A 504 -53.53 5.83 10.73
N ALA A 505 -52.46 6.26 10.06
CA ALA A 505 -52.52 7.29 9.04
C ALA A 505 -53.33 6.86 7.80
N SER A 506 -53.20 5.60 7.35
CA SER A 506 -53.97 5.07 6.21
C SER A 506 -55.43 4.83 6.56
N VAL A 507 -55.72 4.35 7.77
CA VAL A 507 -57.08 4.22 8.33
C VAL A 507 -57.70 5.59 8.51
N ASN A 508 -56.97 6.57 9.04
CA ASN A 508 -57.48 7.95 9.17
C ASN A 508 -57.69 8.62 7.80
N ALA A 509 -56.84 8.33 6.80
CA ALA A 509 -57.05 8.80 5.43
C ALA A 509 -58.27 8.14 4.77
N LEU A 510 -58.46 6.83 4.97
CA LEU A 510 -59.67 6.11 4.53
C LEU A 510 -60.93 6.62 5.23
N THR A 511 -60.84 6.90 6.53
CA THR A 511 -61.96 7.40 7.33
C THR A 511 -62.33 8.83 6.92
N LYS A 512 -61.35 9.66 6.55
CA LYS A 512 -61.62 11.00 5.97
C LYS A 512 -62.26 10.90 4.58
N LEU A 513 -61.87 9.92 3.76
CA LEU A 513 -62.50 9.66 2.46
C LEU A 513 -63.94 9.12 2.61
N GLN A 514 -64.20 8.26 3.59
CA GLN A 514 -65.55 7.74 3.87
C GLN A 514 -66.46 8.74 4.60
N GLY A 515 -65.90 9.58 5.48
CA GLY A 515 -66.62 10.66 6.17
C GLY A 515 -67.04 11.81 5.26
N SER A 516 -66.39 11.96 4.10
CA SER A 516 -66.76 12.98 3.10
C SER A 516 -67.90 12.54 2.17
N ALA A 517 -68.35 11.28 2.25
CA ALA A 517 -69.44 10.75 1.41
C ALA A 517 -70.82 10.79 2.08
N VAL A 518 -70.91 11.17 3.36
CA VAL A 518 -72.18 11.18 4.12
C VAL A 518 -72.28 12.45 4.96
N SER A 519 -72.42 13.60 4.30
CA SER A 519 -73.08 14.79 4.88
C SER A 519 -73.78 15.54 3.75
N GLY A 520 -75.10 15.40 3.70
CA GLY A 520 -75.95 15.94 2.65
C GLY A 520 -76.27 17.43 2.80
N VAL A 521 -76.49 18.04 1.64
CA VAL A 521 -77.72 18.76 1.25
C VAL A 521 -78.38 19.64 2.33
N SER A 522 -78.20 20.96 2.23
CA SER A 522 -79.27 21.94 2.48
C SER A 522 -79.10 23.16 1.57
N GLU A 523 -80.19 23.51 0.87
CA GLU A 523 -80.37 24.59 -0.11
C GLU A 523 -80.33 26.01 0.51
N GLY A 524 -80.00 27.02 -0.30
CA GLY A 524 -80.32 28.43 0.00
C GLY A 524 -79.36 29.46 -0.61
N PRO A 525 -79.81 30.34 -1.54
CA PRO A 525 -78.93 31.10 -2.45
C PRO A 525 -78.65 32.55 -2.02
N GLY A 526 -77.52 33.12 -2.44
CA GLY A 526 -77.30 34.57 -2.31
C GLY A 526 -75.90 35.05 -2.70
N ALA A 527 -75.78 35.52 -3.96
CA ALA A 527 -75.09 36.72 -4.46
C ALA A 527 -73.64 37.10 -4.02
N PRO A 528 -72.90 37.88 -4.85
CA PRO A 528 -71.47 37.65 -5.08
C PRO A 528 -70.56 38.77 -4.48
N PRO A 529 -69.28 38.88 -4.88
CA PRO A 529 -68.09 38.89 -4.01
C PRO A 529 -67.70 40.29 -3.49
N PRO A 530 -66.68 40.37 -2.62
CA PRO A 530 -65.74 41.48 -2.77
C PRO A 530 -64.26 41.06 -2.64
N VAL A 531 -63.46 41.59 -3.56
CA VAL A 531 -62.04 41.94 -3.44
C VAL A 531 -62.01 43.43 -3.01
N PRO A 532 -60.89 44.08 -2.60
CA PRO A 532 -59.77 43.79 -1.70
C PRO A 532 -59.66 44.86 -0.56
N GLY A 533 -58.66 44.74 0.33
CA GLY A 533 -58.13 45.85 1.14
C GLY A 533 -57.06 45.34 2.10
N ALA A 534 -55.77 45.65 1.94
CA ALA A 534 -55.09 46.93 2.20
C ALA A 534 -54.80 47.17 3.69
N ASP A 535 -53.52 47.47 3.93
CA ASP A 535 -52.92 48.22 5.04
C ASP A 535 -52.73 47.57 6.42
N GLN A 536 -51.45 47.42 6.81
CA GLN A 536 -50.74 48.27 7.78
C GLN A 536 -49.33 47.64 7.99
N ALA A 537 -48.19 48.23 7.62
CA ALA A 537 -47.59 49.51 8.01
C ALA A 537 -47.25 49.59 9.51
N GLN A 538 -45.97 49.32 9.84
CA GLN A 538 -45.11 49.93 10.87
C GLN A 538 -43.72 49.26 10.71
N ALA A 539 -42.67 49.83 10.12
CA ALA A 539 -42.00 51.13 10.25
C ALA A 539 -41.44 51.42 11.65
N ALA A 540 -40.10 51.32 11.74
CA ALA A 540 -39.15 52.27 12.37
C ALA A 540 -38.05 51.50 13.14
N SER A 541 -36.80 51.48 12.64
CA SER A 541 -35.72 52.46 12.91
C SER A 541 -34.92 52.05 14.17
N LEU A 542 -33.60 52.10 14.32
CA LEU A 542 -32.45 52.76 13.68
C LEU A 542 -31.24 51.83 13.94
N ALA A 543 -30.26 51.66 13.03
CA ALA A 543 -29.08 52.52 12.82
C ALA A 543 -28.23 52.71 14.12
N ALA A 544 -26.90 52.66 14.15
CA ALA A 544 -25.89 52.58 13.10
C ALA A 544 -24.51 52.29 13.72
N ALA A 545 -23.60 51.87 12.83
CA ALA A 545 -22.21 52.31 12.70
C ALA A 545 -21.13 51.97 13.74
N GLY A 546 -19.96 51.58 13.21
CA GLY A 546 -18.67 51.67 13.89
C GLY A 546 -17.61 50.73 13.34
N THR A 547 -17.01 51.07 12.20
CA THR A 547 -15.68 50.59 11.76
C THR A 547 -14.78 51.82 11.66
N PRO A 548 -13.44 51.71 11.56
CA PRO A 548 -12.43 50.99 12.35
C PRO A 548 -11.46 52.03 13.00
N PRO A 549 -10.21 51.70 13.43
CA PRO A 549 -9.10 51.54 12.48
C PRO A 549 -7.96 50.57 12.92
N SER A 550 -7.16 50.14 11.93
CA SER A 550 -5.74 49.74 12.10
C SER A 550 -4.90 50.97 12.50
N PRO A 551 -3.73 50.88 13.19
CA PRO A 551 -2.52 50.27 12.58
C PRO A 551 -1.43 49.66 13.53
N LEU A 552 -0.51 48.94 12.87
CA LEU A 552 0.93 48.72 13.14
C LEU A 552 1.41 47.97 14.40
N GLY A 553 2.25 46.96 14.11
CA GLY A 553 3.10 46.19 15.01
C GLY A 553 3.77 45.08 14.22
#